data_AF-A0AA35XD71-F1
#
_entry.id   AF-A0AA35XD71-F1
#
_cell.length_a   1.000
_cell.length_b   1.000
_cell.length_c   1.000
_cell.angle_alpha   90.00
_cell.angle_beta   90.00
_cell.angle_gamma   90.00
#
_symmetry.space_group_name_H-M   'P 1'
#
loop_
_entity.id
_entity.type
_entity.pdbx_description
1 polymer ?
#
loop_
_entity_poly.entity_id
_entity_poly.type
_entity_poly.pdbx_seq_one_letter_code
_entity_poly.pdbx_strand_id
1 'polypeptide(L)'
;MVDSSRQRNRLPSNLPQLQNLIKRDPIAYRDEFMQQYQHYQSLLELLIHSPAQDSPHFSEILMFIGQVMRCYPEELSSYPEQLKQLLQTHSSLLHPDVRITLCRVLILLRNKGMIEPSL
;
A
#
# COMPACT_ATOMS: atom_id res chain seq x y z
N MET A 1 31.48 8.10 11.96
CA MET A 1 30.13 7.69 12.42
C MET A 1 29.08 8.53 11.68
N VAL A 2 28.94 8.37 10.35
CA VAL A 2 28.09 9.24 9.48
C VAL A 2 27.30 8.44 8.41
N ASP A 3 27.37 7.11 8.40
CA ASP A 3 26.81 6.30 7.30
C ASP A 3 25.34 5.89 7.51
N SER A 4 24.94 5.60 8.76
CA SER A 4 23.61 5.04 9.07
C SER A 4 22.44 6.01 8.89
N SER A 5 22.69 7.31 8.75
CA SER A 5 21.66 8.34 8.64
C SER A 5 21.25 8.60 7.18
N ARG A 6 22.20 8.49 6.23
CA ARG A 6 21.94 8.71 4.80
C ARG A 6 21.15 7.55 4.18
N GLN A 7 21.36 6.33 4.67
CA GLN A 7 20.63 5.14 4.23
C GLN A 7 19.18 5.17 4.70
N ARG A 8 18.91 5.63 5.93
CA ARG A 8 17.55 5.78 6.47
C ARG A 8 16.67 6.74 5.65
N ASN A 9 17.20 7.87 5.20
CA ASN A 9 16.46 8.84 4.38
C ASN A 9 16.03 8.33 2.98
N ARG A 10 16.57 7.18 2.52
CA ARG A 10 16.19 6.55 1.24
C ARG A 10 15.32 5.30 1.40
N LEU A 11 15.09 4.83 2.63
CA LEU A 11 14.19 3.71 2.89
C LEU A 11 12.74 3.98 2.46
N PRO A 12 12.19 5.19 2.65
CA PRO A 12 10.84 5.51 2.19
C PRO A 12 10.67 5.37 0.67
N SER A 13 11.72 5.63 -0.11
CA SER A 13 11.65 5.55 -1.58
C SER A 13 11.98 4.17 -2.15
N ASN A 14 12.52 3.23 -1.36
CA ASN A 14 12.83 1.87 -1.80
C ASN A 14 11.87 0.85 -1.14
N LEU A 15 10.65 0.77 -1.68
CA LEU A 15 9.57 -0.08 -1.15
C LEU A 15 9.97 -1.57 -1.03
N PRO A 16 10.66 -2.21 -1.98
CA PRO A 16 11.09 -3.59 -1.83
C PRO A 16 12.04 -3.82 -0.64
N GLN A 17 12.98 -2.90 -0.42
CA GLN A 17 13.89 -2.99 0.72
C GLN A 17 13.13 -2.78 2.04
N LEU A 18 12.29 -1.74 2.11
CA LEU A 18 11.48 -1.45 3.30
C LEU A 18 10.56 -2.62 3.64
N GLN A 19 9.93 -3.26 2.64
CA GLN A 19 9.11 -4.45 2.85
C GLN A 19 9.88 -5.58 3.53
N ASN A 20 11.11 -5.84 3.07
CA ASN A 20 11.94 -6.91 3.63
C ASN A 20 12.36 -6.60 5.07
N LEU A 21 12.63 -5.33 5.38
CA LEU A 21 12.97 -4.87 6.72
C LEU A 21 11.77 -4.97 7.68
N ILE A 22 10.61 -4.49 7.26
CA ILE A 22 9.34 -4.61 8.02
C ILE A 22 9.02 -6.08 8.31
N LYS A 23 9.15 -6.97 7.32
CA LYS A 23 8.88 -8.41 7.53
C LYS A 23 9.85 -9.07 8.52
N ARG A 24 11.02 -8.49 8.78
CA ARG A 24 12.00 -8.98 9.76
C ARG A 24 11.78 -8.39 11.15
N ASP A 25 11.47 -7.10 11.24
CA ASP A 25 11.23 -6.41 12.52
C ASP A 25 10.17 -5.30 12.34
N PRO A 26 8.88 -5.61 12.45
CA PRO A 26 7.81 -4.63 12.24
C PRO A 26 7.89 -3.42 13.18
N ILE A 27 8.34 -3.63 14.41
CA ILE A 27 8.35 -2.58 15.43
C ILE A 27 9.40 -1.51 15.07
N ALA A 28 10.58 -1.95 14.63
CA ALA A 28 11.68 -1.04 14.28
C ALA A 28 11.42 -0.17 13.05
N TYR A 29 10.51 -0.58 12.15
CA TYR A 29 10.21 0.12 10.89
C TYR A 29 8.78 0.67 10.82
N ARG A 30 8.13 0.84 11.98
CA ARG A 30 6.76 1.35 12.05
C ARG A 30 6.67 2.79 11.53
N ASP A 31 7.64 3.64 11.85
CA ASP A 31 7.60 5.05 11.43
C ASP A 31 7.76 5.20 9.91
N GLU A 32 8.68 4.46 9.29
CA GLU A 32 8.83 4.43 7.83
C GLU A 32 7.60 3.86 7.14
N PHE A 33 6.97 2.84 7.73
CA PHE A 33 5.68 2.34 7.24
C PHE A 33 4.60 3.43 7.32
N MET A 34 4.46 4.11 8.45
CA MET A 34 3.45 5.16 8.62
C MET A 34 3.64 6.32 7.63
N GLN A 35 4.89 6.68 7.30
CA GLN A 35 5.17 7.65 6.24
C GLN A 35 4.64 7.18 4.87
N GLN A 36 4.87 5.92 4.50
CA GLN A 36 4.32 5.36 3.26
C GLN A 36 2.80 5.26 3.28
N TYR A 37 2.21 4.95 4.43
CA TYR A 37 0.77 4.87 4.58
C TYR A 37 0.09 6.25 4.48
N GLN A 38 0.69 7.29 5.05
CA GLN A 38 0.24 8.67 4.86
C GLN A 38 0.34 9.10 3.39
N HIS A 39 1.45 8.76 2.73
CA HIS A 39 1.62 9.04 1.30
C HIS A 39 0.55 8.33 0.44
N TYR A 40 0.26 7.06 0.74
CA TYR A 40 -0.87 6.33 0.15
C TYR A 40 -2.19 7.09 0.29
N GLN A 41 -2.51 7.58 1.49
CA GLN A 41 -3.76 8.30 1.75
C GLN A 41 -3.84 9.58 0.93
N SER A 42 -2.75 10.36 0.86
CA SER A 42 -2.70 11.57 0.03
C SER A 42 -2.87 11.25 -1.46
N LEU A 43 -2.25 10.18 -1.96
CA LEU A 43 -2.42 9.75 -3.35
C LEU A 43 -3.85 9.28 -3.64
N LEU A 44 -4.48 8.59 -2.70
CA LEU A 44 -5.87 8.15 -2.83
C LEU A 44 -6.82 9.36 -2.91
N GLU A 45 -6.63 10.36 -2.05
CA GLU A 45 -7.40 11.60 -2.10
C GLU A 45 -7.23 12.29 -3.46
N LEU A 46 -5.99 12.44 -3.94
CA LEU A 46 -5.73 13.04 -5.25
C LEU A 46 -6.40 12.27 -6.39
N LEU A 47 -6.36 10.94 -6.36
CA LEU A 47 -6.98 10.07 -7.35
C LEU A 47 -8.51 10.23 -7.41
N ILE A 48 -9.16 10.38 -6.25
CA ILE A 48 -10.61 10.59 -6.15
C ILE A 48 -11.02 11.96 -6.72
N HIS A 49 -10.21 13.00 -6.50
CA HIS A 49 -10.50 14.35 -6.98
C HIS A 49 -10.07 14.61 -8.43
N SER A 50 -9.00 13.96 -8.90
CA SER A 50 -8.43 14.13 -10.24
C SER A 50 -7.90 12.79 -10.78
N PRO A 51 -8.77 11.96 -11.36
CA PRO A 51 -8.42 10.60 -11.82
C PRO A 51 -7.52 10.57 -13.07
N ALA A 52 -7.17 11.72 -13.64
CA ALA A 52 -6.37 11.83 -14.86
C ALA A 52 -4.87 11.59 -14.65
N GLN A 53 -4.40 11.51 -13.39
CA GLN A 53 -2.99 11.26 -13.11
C GLN A 53 -2.72 9.78 -12.88
N ASP A 54 -2.23 9.16 -13.94
CA ASP A 54 -1.52 7.89 -13.85
C ASP A 54 -0.32 8.00 -12.91
N SER A 55 -0.20 7.00 -12.04
CA SER A 55 0.95 6.90 -11.14
C SER A 55 1.34 5.44 -11.00
N PRO A 56 2.34 4.96 -11.75
CA PRO A 56 3.00 3.69 -11.49
C PRO A 56 3.38 3.56 -10.01
N HIS A 57 3.77 4.67 -9.39
CA HIS A 57 4.09 4.80 -7.97
C HIS A 57 2.90 4.45 -7.04
N PHE A 58 1.66 4.85 -7.39
CA PHE A 58 0.48 4.45 -6.61
C PHE A 58 0.27 2.94 -6.64
N SER A 59 0.49 2.31 -7.79
CA SER A 59 0.40 0.85 -7.91
C SER A 59 1.48 0.14 -7.09
N GLU A 60 2.70 0.67 -7.05
CA GLU A 60 3.78 0.15 -6.20
C GLU A 60 3.44 0.25 -4.71
N ILE A 61 2.89 1.39 -4.27
CA ILE A 61 2.46 1.60 -2.89
C ILE A 61 1.31 0.67 -2.50
N LEU A 62 0.30 0.51 -3.36
CA LEU A 62 -0.80 -0.44 -3.13
C LEU A 62 -0.26 -1.86 -2.90
N MET A 63 0.65 -2.30 -3.77
CA MET A 63 1.26 -3.62 -3.64
C MET A 63 2.10 -3.74 -2.35
N PHE A 64 2.91 -2.72 -2.03
CA PHE A 64 3.71 -2.67 -0.81
C PHE A 64 2.84 -2.83 0.45
N ILE A 65 1.77 -2.05 0.59
CA ILE A 65 0.87 -2.12 1.75
C ILE A 65 0.25 -3.53 1.86
N GLY A 66 -0.28 -4.07 0.77
CA GLY A 66 -0.81 -5.44 0.75
C GLY A 66 0.23 -6.51 1.13
N GLN A 67 1.51 -6.25 0.84
CA GLN A 67 2.59 -7.16 1.20
C GLN A 67 2.90 -7.17 2.70
N VAL A 68 2.79 -6.01 3.38
CA VAL A 68 3.10 -5.84 4.80
C VAL A 68 1.87 -5.85 5.71
N MET A 69 0.66 -6.02 5.17
CA MET A 69 -0.59 -5.91 5.95
C MET A 69 -0.61 -6.72 7.26
N ARG A 70 -0.11 -7.95 7.24
CA ARG A 70 -0.04 -8.81 8.45
C ARG A 70 0.87 -8.27 9.56
N CYS A 71 1.81 -7.38 9.23
CA CYS A 71 2.72 -6.77 10.19
C CYS A 71 2.05 -5.62 10.97
N TYR A 72 1.01 -4.99 10.40
CA TYR A 72 0.31 -3.83 10.96
C TYR A 72 -1.22 -3.98 10.81
N PRO A 73 -1.82 -5.02 11.42
CA PRO A 73 -3.23 -5.35 11.20
C PRO A 73 -4.20 -4.30 11.77
N GLU A 74 -3.81 -3.59 12.83
CA GLU A 74 -4.63 -2.54 13.45
C GLU A 74 -4.70 -1.31 12.53
N GLU A 75 -3.53 -0.83 12.09
CA GLU A 75 -3.41 0.33 11.20
C GLU A 75 -4.07 0.10 9.84
N LEU A 76 -4.06 -1.16 9.36
CA LEU A 76 -4.58 -1.55 8.03
C LEU A 76 -5.94 -2.25 8.08
N SER A 77 -6.65 -2.20 9.20
CA SER A 77 -7.97 -2.81 9.38
C SER A 77 -9.00 -2.39 8.30
N SER A 78 -8.98 -1.11 7.89
CA SER A 78 -9.90 -0.57 6.88
C SER A 78 -9.40 -0.73 5.44
N TYR A 79 -8.14 -1.11 5.25
CA TYR A 79 -7.49 -1.15 3.93
C TYR A 79 -8.22 -2.06 2.92
N PRO A 80 -8.61 -3.31 3.24
CA PRO A 80 -9.28 -4.18 2.27
C PRO A 80 -10.60 -3.61 1.77
N GLU A 81 -11.38 -3.00 2.67
CA GLU A 81 -12.68 -2.43 2.32
C GLU A 81 -12.52 -1.17 1.47
N GLN A 82 -11.52 -0.33 1.76
CA GLN A 82 -11.15 0.80 0.90
C GLN A 82 -10.83 0.36 -0.54
N LEU A 83 -10.09 -0.74 -0.72
CA LEU A 83 -9.77 -1.25 -2.07
C LEU A 83 -11.00 -1.76 -2.82
N LYS A 84 -11.93 -2.44 -2.11
CA LYS A 84 -13.20 -2.89 -2.70
C LYS A 84 -14.05 -1.69 -3.12
N GLN A 85 -14.21 -0.70 -2.23
CA GLN A 85 -14.96 0.50 -2.52
C GLN A 85 -14.38 1.23 -3.73
N LEU A 86 -13.04 1.39 -3.80
CA LEU A 86 -12.38 2.04 -4.92
C LEU A 86 -12.67 1.36 -6.28
N LEU A 87 -12.70 0.03 -6.32
CA LEU A 87 -13.10 -0.72 -7.52
C LEU A 87 -14.61 -0.60 -7.81
N GLN A 88 -15.46 -0.53 -6.81
CA GLN A 88 -16.91 -0.45 -6.99
C GLN A 88 -17.36 0.95 -7.45
N THR A 89 -16.80 2.02 -6.88
CA THR A 89 -17.28 3.39 -7.08
C THR A 89 -16.50 4.16 -8.14
N HIS A 90 -15.20 3.87 -8.32
CA HIS A 90 -14.32 4.68 -9.17
C HIS A 90 -13.69 3.89 -10.32
N SER A 91 -13.99 2.60 -10.51
CA SER A 91 -13.29 1.77 -11.52
C SER A 91 -13.28 2.35 -12.93
N SER A 92 -14.35 3.00 -13.39
CA SER A 92 -14.41 3.63 -14.72
C SER A 92 -13.42 4.79 -14.90
N LEU A 93 -13.03 5.44 -13.81
CA LEU A 93 -12.13 6.59 -13.79
C LEU A 93 -10.66 6.18 -13.58
N LEU A 94 -10.43 4.99 -13.02
CA LEU A 94 -9.08 4.48 -12.77
C LEU A 94 -8.38 4.06 -14.07
N HIS A 95 -7.07 4.26 -14.13
CA HIS A 95 -6.26 3.66 -15.19
C HIS A 95 -6.33 2.12 -15.13
N PRO A 96 -6.33 1.41 -16.29
CA PRO A 96 -6.32 -0.05 -16.34
C PRO A 96 -5.31 -0.73 -15.42
N ASP A 97 -4.08 -0.22 -15.33
CA ASP A 97 -3.03 -0.84 -14.52
C ASP A 97 -3.28 -0.73 -13.01
N VAL A 98 -3.89 0.38 -12.57
CA VAL A 98 -4.32 0.56 -11.17
C VAL A 98 -5.43 -0.44 -10.85
N ARG A 99 -6.42 -0.62 -11.75
CA ARG A 99 -7.48 -1.63 -11.57
C ARG A 99 -6.91 -3.04 -11.45
N ILE A 100 -5.98 -3.41 -12.32
CA ILE A 100 -5.30 -4.72 -12.28
C ILE A 100 -4.55 -4.88 -10.96
N THR A 101 -3.85 -3.84 -10.51
CA THR A 101 -3.11 -3.86 -9.25
C THR A 101 -4.03 -4.02 -8.05
N LEU A 102 -5.15 -3.30 -8.00
CA LEU A 102 -6.17 -3.45 -6.94
C LEU A 102 -6.69 -4.88 -6.87
N CYS A 103 -7.04 -5.48 -8.00
CA CYS A 103 -7.46 -6.88 -8.06
C CYS A 103 -6.36 -7.83 -7.56
N ARG A 104 -5.10 -7.63 -7.97
CA ARG A 104 -3.96 -8.43 -7.51
C ARG A 104 -3.75 -8.32 -6.00
N VAL A 105 -3.88 -7.11 -5.44
CA VAL A 105 -3.77 -6.90 -3.99
C VAL A 105 -4.92 -7.58 -3.26
N LEU A 106 -6.17 -7.45 -3.71
CA LEU A 106 -7.30 -8.15 -3.09
C LEU A 106 -7.13 -9.68 -3.11
N ILE A 107 -6.64 -10.24 -4.22
CA ILE A 107 -6.31 -11.68 -4.31
C ILE A 107 -5.19 -12.04 -3.32
N LEU A 108 -4.14 -11.22 -3.23
CA LEU A 108 -3.05 -11.42 -2.27
C LEU A 108 -3.57 -11.42 -0.82
N LEU A 109 -4.45 -10.48 -0.49
CA LEU A 109 -5.04 -10.35 0.85
C LEU A 109 -5.93 -11.56 1.18
N ARG A 110 -6.74 -12.03 0.21
CA ARG A 110 -7.51 -13.28 0.34
C ARG A 110 -6.61 -14.49 0.56
N ASN A 111 -5.54 -14.64 -0.23
CA ASN A 111 -4.59 -15.74 -0.08
C ASN A 111 -3.86 -15.70 1.28
N LYS A 112 -3.77 -14.51 1.88
CA LYS A 112 -3.26 -14.29 3.24
C LYS A 112 -4.35 -14.41 4.32
N GLY A 113 -5.59 -14.80 4.01
CA GLY A 113 -6.67 -14.89 4.98
C GLY A 113 -7.02 -13.54 5.64
N MET A 114 -6.68 -12.42 4.99
CA MET A 114 -7.02 -11.07 5.47
C MET A 114 -8.36 -10.59 4.93
N ILE A 115 -8.97 -11.35 4.01
CA ILE A 115 -10.29 -11.10 3.45
C ILE A 115 -11.03 -12.44 3.47
N GLU A 116 -12.19 -12.45 4.12
CA GLU A 116 -13.09 -13.59 4.09
C GLU A 116 -13.65 -13.81 2.67
N PRO A 117 -13.84 -15.06 2.22
CA PRO A 117 -14.63 -15.32 1.03
C PRO A 117 -16.02 -14.71 1.22
N SER A 118 -16.44 -13.82 0.33
CA SER A 118 -17.84 -13.41 0.29
C SER A 118 -18.68 -14.65 -0.05
N LEU A 119 -19.50 -15.07 0.91
CA LEU A 119 -20.56 -16.09 0.72
C LEU A 119 -21.75 -15.48 -0.03
#